data_AF-A0A858XL64-F1
#
_entry.id   AF-A0A858XL64-F1
#
_cell.length_a   1.000
_cell.length_b   1.000
_cell.length_c   1.000
_cell.angle_alpha   90.00
_cell.angle_beta   90.00
_cell.angle_gamma   90.00
#
_symmetry.space_group_name_H-M   'P 1'
#
loop_
_entity.id
_entity.type
_entity.pdbx_description
1 polymer ?
#
loop_
_entity_poly.entity_id
_entity_poly.type
_entity_poly.pdbx_seq_one_letter_code
_entity_poly.pdbx_strand_id
1 'polypeptide(L)'
;MGVWFYLYLIINIIILIYYYKKKLGIFQAPFLMAYTSIFVLLPQLSSIYISPFYEKYLIRDLGIIMATCNLTFILGFEIAKKQKITSSFFSSINYRKSKYILFIFTILGLYSMTLWNDTFQGSDNVIQANLKNFSQYAFCAIVTFIFRKNKSKYLYLLIICTLVPLIYFAFFIKGSRGESLFLLITISFILSMKYPQKHKLISKSIFTILIIGAMLNASITVIRHILVGNSNNENNPTQELVLWEAFKTSFIQKDITVGMDLGNAAKGIRYLKETGQMDYGTSIWDTFIQNYIPRRLVGEEAKENLKLNIVNDKSTIQKLTYNITTMTGYYSAFKCFSYLGFFLFGIIGYLYGYFWRRICKSQICLFIYLSIIATVPLIFTHGVDYLYTRLIFIFLIIYPLSYYSIERKKIKASTKFIV
;
A
#
# COMPACT_ATOMS: atom_id res chain seq x y z
N MET A 1 -12.02 -27.34 -0.99
CA MET A 1 -12.21 -25.87 -1.02
C MET A 1 -13.67 -25.55 -0.71
N GLY A 2 -13.97 -24.52 0.07
CA GLY A 2 -15.35 -24.14 0.42
C GLY A 2 -15.95 -23.08 -0.51
N VAL A 3 -17.26 -22.80 -0.37
CA VAL A 3 -17.99 -21.78 -1.17
C VAL A 3 -17.32 -20.41 -1.14
N TRP A 4 -16.85 -19.96 0.03
CA TRP A 4 -16.20 -18.67 0.21
C TRP A 4 -14.90 -18.50 -0.58
N PHE A 5 -14.16 -19.60 -0.80
CA PHE A 5 -12.95 -19.59 -1.64
C PHE A 5 -13.31 -19.23 -3.09
N TYR A 6 -14.27 -19.95 -3.66
CA TYR A 6 -14.70 -19.74 -5.05
C TYR A 6 -15.37 -18.38 -5.22
N LEU A 7 -16.18 -17.94 -4.25
CA LEU A 7 -16.77 -16.61 -4.26
C LEU A 7 -15.68 -15.52 -4.31
N TYR A 8 -14.69 -15.60 -3.41
CA TYR A 8 -13.57 -14.66 -3.37
C TYR A 8 -12.78 -14.66 -4.69
N LEU A 9 -12.50 -15.84 -5.25
CA LEU A 9 -11.80 -15.98 -6.52
C LEU A 9 -12.58 -15.34 -7.68
N ILE A 10 -13.85 -15.71 -7.85
CA ILE A 10 -14.71 -15.25 -8.95
C ILE A 10 -14.88 -13.73 -8.89
N ILE A 11 -15.18 -13.18 -7.70
CA ILE A 11 -15.32 -11.74 -7.49
C ILE A 11 -14.05 -11.02 -7.96
N ASN A 12 -12.87 -11.43 -7.45
CA ASN A 12 -11.62 -10.77 -7.78
C ASN A 12 -11.22 -10.92 -9.25
N ILE A 13 -11.51 -12.05 -9.90
CA ILE A 13 -11.26 -12.23 -11.35
C ILE A 13 -12.12 -11.26 -12.16
N ILE A 14 -13.42 -11.17 -11.85
CA ILE A 14 -14.35 -10.26 -12.55
C ILE A 14 -13.85 -8.82 -12.43
N ILE A 15 -13.44 -8.40 -11.22
CA ILE A 15 -12.91 -7.05 -10.97
C ILE A 15 -11.62 -6.82 -11.75
N LEU A 16 -10.66 -7.75 -11.68
CA LEU A 16 -9.38 -7.62 -12.37
C LEU A 16 -9.60 -7.40 -13.87
N ILE A 17 -10.41 -8.26 -14.51
CA ILE A 17 -10.72 -8.17 -15.94
C ILE A 17 -11.47 -6.87 -16.26
N TYR A 18 -12.47 -6.52 -15.45
CA TYR A 18 -13.30 -5.33 -15.65
C TYR A 18 -12.49 -4.04 -15.61
N TYR A 19 -11.61 -3.87 -14.62
CA TYR A 19 -10.75 -2.68 -14.55
C TYR A 19 -9.59 -2.74 -15.53
N TYR A 20 -9.03 -3.91 -15.85
CA TYR A 20 -7.98 -4.02 -16.87
C TYR A 20 -8.46 -3.52 -18.25
N LYS A 21 -9.72 -3.80 -18.61
CA LYS A 21 -10.32 -3.35 -19.88
C LYS A 21 -10.61 -1.84 -19.91
N LYS A 22 -10.68 -1.15 -18.76
CA LYS A 22 -10.96 0.29 -18.70
C LYS A 22 -9.73 1.12 -19.03
N LYS A 23 -9.97 2.30 -19.62
CA LYS A 23 -8.93 3.31 -19.80
C LYS A 23 -8.33 3.70 -18.45
N LEU A 24 -7.01 3.61 -18.34
CA LEU A 24 -6.25 3.83 -17.09
C LEU A 24 -6.74 2.97 -15.91
N GLY A 25 -7.50 1.90 -16.16
CA GLY A 25 -8.12 1.12 -15.09
C GLY A 25 -7.12 0.32 -14.26
N ILE A 26 -5.95 0.00 -14.82
CA ILE A 26 -4.82 -0.59 -14.09
C ILE A 26 -4.31 0.29 -12.94
N PHE A 27 -4.53 1.60 -13.04
CA PHE A 27 -4.15 2.58 -12.02
C PHE A 27 -5.27 2.91 -11.05
N GLN A 28 -6.45 2.28 -11.20
CA GLN A 28 -7.56 2.43 -10.26
C GLN A 28 -7.36 1.49 -9.07
N ALA A 29 -7.63 1.97 -7.87
CA ALA A 29 -7.45 1.19 -6.64
C ALA A 29 -8.09 -0.21 -6.67
N PRO A 30 -9.30 -0.42 -7.22
CA PRO A 30 -9.90 -1.76 -7.32
C PRO A 30 -9.09 -2.75 -8.17
N PHE A 31 -8.35 -2.29 -9.18
CA PHE A 31 -7.47 -3.17 -9.94
C PHE A 31 -6.33 -3.70 -9.06
N LEU A 32 -5.67 -2.82 -8.30
CA LEU A 32 -4.57 -3.21 -7.41
C LEU A 32 -5.06 -4.12 -6.27
N MET A 33 -6.24 -3.86 -5.72
CA MET A 33 -6.89 -4.76 -4.77
C MET A 33 -7.07 -6.16 -5.38
N ALA A 34 -7.68 -6.25 -6.57
CA ALA A 34 -7.95 -7.54 -7.21
C ALA A 34 -6.65 -8.27 -7.57
N TYR A 35 -5.64 -7.54 -8.03
CA TYR A 35 -4.30 -8.05 -8.28
C TYR A 35 -3.69 -8.64 -7.00
N THR A 36 -3.65 -7.89 -5.90
CA THR A 36 -3.14 -8.39 -4.62
C THR A 36 -3.93 -9.60 -4.12
N SER A 37 -5.25 -9.57 -4.31
CA SER A 37 -6.15 -10.64 -3.91
C SER A 37 -5.86 -11.96 -4.64
N ILE A 38 -5.61 -11.91 -5.96
CA ILE A 38 -5.38 -13.09 -6.79
C ILE A 38 -3.93 -13.57 -6.73
N PHE A 39 -2.96 -12.66 -6.82
CA PHE A 39 -1.57 -13.06 -7.03
C PHE A 39 -0.74 -13.10 -5.75
N VAL A 40 -1.20 -12.49 -4.67
CA VAL A 40 -0.48 -12.46 -3.38
C VAL A 40 -1.24 -13.25 -2.32
N LEU A 41 -2.55 -13.04 -2.19
CA LEU A 41 -3.36 -13.60 -1.11
C LEU A 41 -3.95 -14.98 -1.45
N LEU A 42 -4.42 -15.21 -2.67
CA LEU A 42 -4.99 -16.49 -3.08
C LEU A 42 -4.04 -17.69 -2.96
N PRO A 43 -2.73 -17.60 -3.28
CA PRO A 43 -1.80 -18.70 -3.04
C PRO A 43 -1.77 -19.10 -1.57
N GLN A 44 -1.67 -18.11 -0.66
CA GLN A 44 -1.70 -18.36 0.78
C GLN A 44 -3.03 -18.95 1.23
N LEU A 45 -4.15 -18.41 0.74
CA LEU A 45 -5.48 -18.93 1.05
C LEU A 45 -5.62 -20.39 0.62
N SER A 46 -5.07 -20.74 -0.54
CA SER A 46 -5.09 -22.12 -1.06
C SER A 46 -4.27 -23.06 -0.18
N SER A 47 -3.06 -22.65 0.21
CA SER A 47 -2.20 -23.41 1.11
C SER A 47 -2.82 -23.60 2.50
N ILE A 48 -3.51 -22.60 3.04
CA ILE A 48 -4.24 -22.70 4.32
C ILE A 48 -5.39 -23.72 4.24
N TYR A 49 -6.05 -23.86 3.09
CA TYR A 49 -7.11 -24.86 2.90
C TYR A 49 -6.60 -26.30 2.85
N ILE A 50 -5.36 -26.51 2.43
CA ILE A 50 -4.78 -27.83 2.18
C ILE A 50 -3.90 -28.28 3.35
N SER A 51 -3.21 -27.34 4.00
CA SER A 51 -2.28 -27.65 5.09
C SER A 51 -3.01 -28.14 6.36
N PRO A 52 -2.52 -29.21 7.00
CA PRO A 52 -3.05 -29.67 8.28
C PRO A 52 -2.74 -28.71 9.45
N PHE A 53 -1.82 -27.75 9.27
CA PHE A 53 -1.45 -26.77 10.29
C PHE A 53 -2.59 -25.81 10.66
N TYR A 54 -3.58 -25.64 9.77
CA TYR A 54 -4.75 -24.79 10.01
C TYR A 54 -6.03 -25.60 10.13
N GLU A 55 -6.77 -25.33 11.20
CA GLU A 55 -8.08 -25.93 11.41
C GLU A 55 -9.08 -25.37 10.39
N LYS A 56 -9.80 -26.27 9.71
CA LYS A 56 -10.66 -25.91 8.56
C LYS A 56 -11.78 -24.92 8.90
N TYR A 57 -12.26 -24.90 10.15
CA TYR A 57 -13.31 -23.97 10.55
C TYR A 57 -12.84 -22.51 10.58
N LEU A 58 -11.54 -22.24 10.75
CA LEU A 58 -10.96 -20.89 10.75
C LEU A 58 -11.20 -20.19 9.41
N ILE A 59 -11.29 -20.97 8.34
CA ILE A 59 -11.32 -20.48 6.97
C ILE A 59 -12.68 -19.89 6.60
N ARG A 60 -13.76 -20.33 7.27
CA ARG A 60 -15.11 -19.79 7.03
C ARG A 60 -15.17 -18.31 7.39
N ASP A 61 -14.76 -17.96 8.61
CA ASP A 61 -14.83 -16.58 9.10
C ASP A 61 -13.91 -15.67 8.29
N LEU A 62 -12.68 -16.11 8.02
CA LEU A 62 -11.75 -15.40 7.14
C LEU A 62 -12.35 -15.16 5.74
N GLY A 63 -12.90 -16.21 5.12
CA GLY A 63 -13.45 -16.14 3.76
C GLY A 63 -14.64 -15.17 3.63
N ILE A 64 -15.51 -15.11 4.63
CA ILE A 64 -16.61 -14.13 4.69
C ILE A 64 -16.03 -12.71 4.69
N ILE A 65 -15.14 -12.41 5.63
CA ILE A 65 -14.57 -11.08 5.81
C ILE A 65 -13.81 -10.65 4.54
N MET A 66 -13.00 -11.53 3.97
CA MET A 66 -12.26 -11.26 2.73
C MET A 66 -13.20 -10.91 1.58
N ALA A 67 -14.26 -11.69 1.37
CA ALA A 67 -15.23 -11.44 0.31
C ALA A 67 -16.00 -10.12 0.53
N THR A 68 -16.50 -9.90 1.76
CA THR A 68 -17.29 -8.69 2.07
C THR A 68 -16.44 -7.43 2.00
N CYS A 69 -15.22 -7.43 2.53
CA CYS A 69 -14.32 -6.27 2.49
C CYS A 69 -13.92 -5.89 1.06
N ASN A 70 -13.60 -6.88 0.21
CA ASN A 70 -13.28 -6.58 -1.19
C ASN A 70 -14.49 -6.02 -1.93
N LEU A 71 -15.68 -6.62 -1.74
CA LEU A 71 -16.92 -6.16 -2.35
C LEU A 71 -17.21 -4.71 -1.97
N THR A 72 -17.19 -4.39 -0.67
CA THR A 72 -17.51 -3.04 -0.20
C THR A 72 -16.47 -2.01 -0.59
N PHE A 73 -15.18 -2.37 -0.66
CA PHE A 73 -14.14 -1.50 -1.20
C PHE A 73 -14.48 -1.02 -2.62
N ILE A 74 -14.92 -1.92 -3.49
CA ILE A 74 -15.28 -1.56 -4.87
C ILE A 74 -16.55 -0.73 -4.89
N LEU A 75 -17.56 -1.11 -4.09
CA LEU A 75 -18.80 -0.36 -3.99
C LEU A 75 -18.52 1.08 -3.56
N GLY A 76 -17.72 1.28 -2.52
CA GLY A 76 -17.28 2.59 -2.08
C GLY A 76 -16.59 3.37 -3.20
N PHE A 77 -15.63 2.73 -3.89
CA PHE A 77 -14.90 3.34 -4.99
C PHE A 77 -15.83 3.77 -6.15
N GLU A 78 -16.73 2.90 -6.59
CA GLU A 78 -17.66 3.19 -7.68
C GLU A 78 -18.69 4.25 -7.29
N ILE A 79 -19.19 4.24 -6.05
CA ILE A 79 -20.08 5.29 -5.52
C ILE A 79 -19.39 6.64 -5.64
N ALA A 80 -18.19 6.79 -5.07
CA ALA A 80 -17.46 8.06 -5.09
C ALA A 80 -17.09 8.51 -6.51
N LYS A 81 -16.75 7.55 -7.38
CA LYS A 81 -16.40 7.84 -8.79
C LYS A 81 -17.59 8.35 -9.60
N LYS A 82 -18.81 7.86 -9.33
CA LYS A 82 -20.03 8.26 -10.04
C LYS A 82 -20.60 9.60 -9.58
N GLN A 83 -20.17 10.12 -8.43
CA GLN A 83 -20.66 11.40 -7.93
C GLN A 83 -20.43 12.56 -8.91
N LYS A 84 -21.45 13.43 -9.01
CA LYS A 84 -21.37 14.68 -9.76
C LYS A 84 -20.41 15.63 -9.04
N ILE A 85 -19.51 16.22 -9.81
CA ILE A 85 -18.64 17.29 -9.31
C ILE A 85 -19.44 18.58 -9.39
N THR A 86 -19.95 19.05 -8.25
CA THR A 86 -20.77 20.26 -8.14
C THR A 86 -19.94 21.55 -7.98
N SER A 87 -18.73 21.45 -7.44
CA SER A 87 -17.86 22.62 -7.25
C SER A 87 -17.40 23.21 -8.60
N SER A 88 -17.56 24.52 -8.74
CA SER A 88 -17.02 25.32 -9.86
C SER A 88 -15.53 25.68 -9.69
N PHE A 89 -14.95 25.38 -8.51
CA PHE A 89 -13.57 25.68 -8.16
C PHE A 89 -12.76 24.41 -7.88
N PHE A 90 -11.47 24.46 -8.24
CA PHE A 90 -10.50 23.43 -7.90
C PHE A 90 -9.22 24.00 -7.30
N SER A 91 -8.66 23.26 -6.36
CA SER A 91 -7.35 23.56 -5.80
C SER A 91 -6.24 23.18 -6.78
N SER A 92 -5.39 24.15 -7.05
CA SER A 92 -4.16 24.06 -7.83
C SER A 92 -2.97 24.44 -6.95
N ILE A 93 -1.77 23.97 -7.28
CA ILE A 93 -0.56 24.31 -6.55
C ILE A 93 0.23 25.30 -7.42
N ASN A 94 0.67 26.42 -6.85
CA ASN A 94 1.50 27.39 -7.53
C ASN A 94 2.99 27.04 -7.36
N TYR A 95 3.62 26.70 -8.48
CA TYR A 95 5.03 26.32 -8.51
C TYR A 95 5.98 27.39 -7.94
N ARG A 96 5.76 28.67 -8.26
CA ARG A 96 6.66 29.75 -7.82
C ARG A 96 6.67 29.86 -6.30
N LYS A 97 5.52 29.63 -5.66
CA LYS A 97 5.37 29.62 -4.20
C LYS A 97 5.85 28.31 -3.57
N SER A 98 5.71 27.18 -4.25
CA SER A 98 6.08 25.87 -3.71
C SER A 98 7.56 25.48 -3.93
N LYS A 99 8.32 26.16 -4.79
CA LYS A 99 9.67 25.73 -5.20
C LYS A 99 10.63 25.51 -4.03
N TYR A 100 10.60 26.39 -3.02
CA TYR A 100 11.48 26.28 -1.85
C TYR A 100 11.09 25.10 -0.96
N ILE A 101 9.79 24.87 -0.78
CA ILE A 101 9.27 23.73 -0.01
C ILE A 101 9.66 22.40 -0.70
N LEU A 102 9.52 22.33 -2.03
CA LEU A 102 9.93 21.16 -2.80
C LEU A 102 11.44 20.90 -2.69
N PHE A 103 12.25 21.97 -2.68
CA PHE A 103 13.69 21.86 -2.50
C PHE A 103 14.04 21.31 -1.11
N ILE A 104 13.44 21.86 -0.04
CA ILE A 104 13.62 21.38 1.33
C ILE A 104 13.24 19.90 1.44
N PHE A 105 12.08 19.50 0.88
CA PHE A 105 11.65 18.10 0.91
C PHE A 105 12.61 17.17 0.16
N THR A 106 13.21 17.65 -0.93
CA THR A 106 14.22 16.89 -1.69
C THR A 106 15.50 16.70 -0.87
N ILE A 107 15.96 17.74 -0.17
CA ILE A 107 17.14 17.65 0.72
C ILE A 107 16.88 16.69 1.87
N LEU A 108 15.73 16.79 2.55
CA LEU A 108 15.35 15.87 3.63
C LEU A 108 15.30 14.42 3.14
N GLY A 109 14.81 14.22 1.92
CA GLY A 109 14.82 12.95 1.22
C GLY A 109 16.22 12.39 1.00
N LEU A 110 17.15 13.20 0.50
CA LEU A 110 18.54 12.79 0.29
C LEU A 110 19.26 12.50 1.61
N TYR A 111 19.02 13.32 2.64
CA TYR A 111 19.59 13.13 3.98
C TYR A 111 19.15 11.80 4.61
N SER A 112 18.00 11.24 4.24
CA SER A 112 17.59 9.92 4.71
C SER A 112 18.58 8.80 4.34
N MET A 113 19.35 8.97 3.26
CA MET A 113 20.35 7.98 2.83
C MET A 113 21.56 7.94 3.77
N THR A 114 21.98 9.09 4.32
CA THR A 114 23.15 9.16 5.22
C THR A 114 22.86 8.64 6.62
N LEU A 115 21.58 8.48 6.97
CA LEU A 115 21.15 7.91 8.25
C LEU A 115 21.09 6.38 8.23
N TRP A 116 21.36 5.74 7.08
CA TRP A 116 21.47 4.28 7.04
C TRP A 116 22.81 3.87 7.67
N ASN A 117 22.73 3.23 8.83
CA ASN A 117 23.89 2.64 9.48
C ASN A 117 23.56 1.16 9.76
N ASP A 118 24.31 0.24 9.14
CA ASP A 118 24.08 -1.21 9.22
C ASP A 118 24.17 -1.78 10.65
N THR A 119 24.66 -0.98 11.60
CA THR A 119 24.99 -1.38 12.97
C THR A 119 23.86 -1.24 13.98
N PHE A 120 22.78 -0.49 13.72
CA PHE A 120 21.69 -0.27 14.70
C PHE A 120 20.28 -0.43 14.08
N GLN A 121 19.69 -1.62 14.24
CA GLN A 121 18.35 -1.91 13.69
C GLN A 121 17.15 -1.34 14.50
N GLY A 122 17.37 -0.62 15.60
CA GLY A 122 16.30 -0.44 16.61
C GLY A 122 15.49 0.86 16.62
N SER A 123 16.04 2.03 16.25
CA SER A 123 15.33 3.31 16.49
C SER A 123 15.38 4.35 15.36
N ASP A 124 16.51 4.49 14.66
CA ASP A 124 16.65 5.51 13.61
C ASP A 124 15.93 5.13 12.31
N ASN A 125 15.54 3.85 12.16
CA ASN A 125 14.77 3.34 11.02
C ASN A 125 13.42 4.07 10.80
N VAL A 126 12.74 4.50 11.87
CA VAL A 126 11.44 5.20 11.76
C VAL A 126 11.64 6.64 11.29
N ILE A 127 12.61 7.34 11.88
CA ILE A 127 12.98 8.71 11.49
C ILE A 127 13.43 8.71 10.03
N GLN A 128 14.27 7.75 9.66
CA GLN A 128 14.75 7.57 8.31
C GLN A 128 13.61 7.32 7.31
N ALA A 129 12.69 6.39 7.61
CA ALA A 129 11.55 6.11 6.77
C ALA A 129 10.65 7.35 6.58
N ASN A 130 10.46 8.14 7.64
CA ASN A 130 9.74 9.40 7.60
C ASN A 130 10.48 10.47 6.77
N LEU A 131 11.80 10.57 6.87
CA LEU A 131 12.60 11.47 6.05
C LEU A 131 12.55 11.11 4.56
N LYS A 132 12.66 9.82 4.23
CA LYS A 132 12.47 9.31 2.86
C LYS A 132 11.09 9.67 2.31
N ASN A 133 10.04 9.68 3.15
CA ASN A 133 8.70 10.05 2.70
C ASN A 133 8.64 11.49 2.15
N PHE A 134 9.47 12.44 2.64
CA PHE A 134 9.54 13.78 2.03
C PHE A 134 9.99 13.73 0.56
N SER A 135 10.93 12.84 0.21
CA SER A 135 11.30 12.63 -1.19
C SER A 135 10.12 12.12 -2.02
N GLN A 136 9.36 11.17 -1.44
CA GLN A 136 8.18 10.60 -2.08
C GLN A 136 7.12 11.67 -2.38
N TYR A 137 6.84 12.55 -1.41
CA TYR A 137 5.89 13.65 -1.59
C TYR A 137 6.42 14.72 -2.54
N ALA A 138 7.71 15.06 -2.47
CA ALA A 138 8.33 15.97 -3.43
C ALA A 138 8.20 15.43 -4.86
N PHE A 139 8.52 14.15 -5.07
CA PHE A 139 8.37 13.48 -6.36
C PHE A 139 6.94 13.55 -6.88
N CYS A 140 5.95 13.15 -6.07
CA CYS A 140 4.53 13.24 -6.45
C CYS A 140 4.13 14.66 -6.82
N ALA A 141 4.55 15.67 -6.05
CA ALA A 141 4.21 17.07 -6.28
C ALA A 141 4.86 17.62 -7.56
N ILE A 142 6.17 17.40 -7.75
CA ILE A 142 6.96 17.83 -8.92
C ILE A 142 6.36 17.30 -10.22
N VAL A 143 6.00 16.02 -10.22
CA VAL A 143 5.35 15.35 -11.35
C VAL A 143 4.06 16.06 -11.76
N THR A 144 3.24 16.49 -10.80
CA THR A 144 1.98 17.18 -11.13
C THR A 144 2.20 18.51 -11.87
N PHE A 145 3.35 19.15 -11.70
CA PHE A 145 3.72 20.38 -12.44
C PHE A 145 4.17 20.11 -13.87
N ILE A 146 4.94 19.05 -14.08
CA ILE A 146 5.41 18.66 -15.42
C ILE A 146 4.25 18.26 -16.30
N PHE A 147 3.24 17.58 -15.73
CA PHE A 147 2.03 17.25 -16.46
C PHE A 147 1.28 18.50 -16.97
N ARG A 148 1.36 19.63 -16.26
CA ARG A 148 0.76 20.92 -16.68
C ARG A 148 1.71 21.81 -17.50
N LYS A 149 2.73 21.22 -18.13
CA LYS A 149 3.67 21.86 -19.09
C LYS A 149 4.59 22.93 -18.49
N ASN A 150 4.89 22.89 -17.18
CA ASN A 150 6.00 23.69 -16.66
C ASN A 150 7.33 22.98 -16.99
N LYS A 151 8.11 23.52 -17.94
CA LYS A 151 9.31 22.87 -18.50
C LYS A 151 10.63 23.44 -17.93
N SER A 152 10.65 23.86 -16.68
CA SER A 152 11.89 24.34 -16.05
C SER A 152 12.93 23.22 -15.96
N LYS A 153 14.17 23.48 -16.41
CA LYS A 153 15.31 22.55 -16.25
C LYS A 153 15.50 22.12 -14.78
N TYR A 154 15.23 23.04 -13.86
CA TYR A 154 15.30 22.80 -12.42
C TYR A 154 14.33 21.72 -11.93
N LEU A 155 13.14 21.58 -12.55
CA LEU A 155 12.19 20.53 -12.17
C LEU A 155 12.71 19.14 -12.52
N TYR A 156 13.44 19.00 -13.62
CA TYR A 156 14.06 17.72 -14.00
C TYR A 156 15.20 17.34 -13.05
N LEU A 157 16.02 18.33 -12.65
CA LEU A 157 17.05 18.12 -11.63
C LEU A 157 16.43 17.64 -10.31
N LEU A 158 15.38 18.31 -9.83
CA LEU A 158 14.67 17.89 -8.62
C LEU A 158 14.08 16.48 -8.74
N ILE A 159 13.53 16.09 -9.90
CA ILE A 159 13.07 14.70 -10.10
C ILE A 159 14.21 13.72 -9.83
N ILE A 160 15.35 13.94 -10.47
CA ILE A 160 16.51 13.04 -10.35
C ILE A 160 16.90 12.94 -8.87
N CYS A 161 17.05 14.08 -8.20
CA CYS A 161 17.38 14.13 -6.77
C CYS A 161 16.33 13.42 -5.90
N THR A 162 15.03 13.51 -6.21
CA THR A 162 14.00 12.78 -5.45
C THR A 162 13.97 11.27 -5.76
N LEU A 163 14.35 10.86 -6.96
CA LEU A 163 14.39 9.45 -7.36
C LEU A 163 15.55 8.69 -6.72
N VAL A 164 16.70 9.33 -6.54
CA VAL A 164 17.90 8.71 -5.93
C VAL A 164 17.59 8.02 -4.59
N PRO A 165 17.03 8.68 -3.56
CA PRO A 165 16.71 8.01 -2.31
C PRO A 165 15.60 6.96 -2.51
N LEU A 166 14.60 7.20 -3.36
CA LEU A 166 13.53 6.22 -3.57
C LEU A 166 14.06 4.91 -4.18
N ILE A 167 14.97 4.99 -5.15
CA ILE A 167 15.63 3.83 -5.79
C ILE A 167 16.56 3.15 -4.77
N TYR A 168 17.31 3.93 -3.99
CA TYR A 168 18.19 3.42 -2.94
C TYR A 168 17.42 2.56 -1.92
N PHE A 169 16.29 3.05 -1.41
CA PHE A 169 15.45 2.28 -0.49
C PHE A 169 14.70 1.11 -1.15
N ALA A 170 14.29 1.27 -2.41
CA ALA A 170 13.60 0.22 -3.16
C ALA A 170 14.49 -1.00 -3.41
N PHE A 171 15.77 -0.80 -3.76
CA PHE A 171 16.62 -1.89 -4.25
C PHE A 171 17.83 -2.22 -3.37
N PHE A 172 18.37 -1.27 -2.60
CA PHE A 172 19.66 -1.46 -1.92
C PHE A 172 19.55 -1.68 -0.41
N ILE A 173 18.73 -0.88 0.29
CA ILE A 173 18.66 -0.96 1.76
C ILE A 173 17.90 -2.22 2.24
N LYS A 174 16.77 -2.57 1.61
CA LYS A 174 15.89 -3.68 2.08
C LYS A 174 15.20 -4.47 0.97
N GLY A 175 15.43 -4.14 -0.31
CA GLY A 175 14.58 -4.66 -1.39
C GLY A 175 13.10 -4.34 -1.14
N SER A 176 12.78 -3.10 -0.75
CA SER A 176 11.44 -2.73 -0.26
C SER A 176 10.38 -2.86 -1.34
N ARG A 177 9.61 -3.96 -1.28
CA ARG A 177 8.48 -4.26 -2.18
C ARG A 177 7.51 -3.08 -2.32
N GLY A 178 7.24 -2.39 -1.22
CA GLY A 178 6.33 -1.24 -1.19
C GLY A 178 6.86 -0.03 -1.96
N GLU A 179 8.17 0.26 -1.85
CA GLU A 179 8.80 1.37 -2.57
C GLU A 179 8.96 1.04 -4.07
N SER A 180 9.34 -0.19 -4.41
CA SER A 180 9.41 -0.65 -5.80
C SER A 180 8.05 -0.57 -6.49
N LEU A 181 6.98 -1.00 -5.81
CA LEU A 181 5.61 -0.88 -6.32
C LEU A 181 5.17 0.59 -6.44
N PHE A 182 5.54 1.44 -5.47
CA PHE A 182 5.28 2.87 -5.55
C PHE A 182 5.92 3.51 -6.78
N LEU A 183 7.21 3.25 -7.03
CA LEU A 183 7.93 3.75 -8.20
C LEU A 183 7.29 3.25 -9.50
N LEU A 184 7.05 1.94 -9.61
CA LEU A 184 6.45 1.31 -10.78
C LEU A 184 5.09 1.94 -11.13
N ILE A 185 4.17 1.99 -10.16
CA ILE A 185 2.81 2.49 -10.38
C ILE A 185 2.84 3.99 -10.67
N THR A 186 3.60 4.77 -9.90
CA THR A 186 3.64 6.23 -10.05
C THR A 186 4.25 6.62 -11.40
N ILE A 187 5.43 6.13 -11.74
CA ILE A 187 6.11 6.44 -13.02
C ILE A 187 5.23 6.00 -14.19
N SER A 188 4.70 4.78 -14.16
CA SER A 188 3.93 4.27 -15.28
C SER A 188 2.58 4.97 -15.42
N PHE A 189 1.97 5.42 -14.32
CA PHE A 189 0.74 6.21 -14.37
C PHE A 189 0.98 7.56 -15.06
N ILE A 190 2.08 8.23 -14.71
CA ILE A 190 2.47 9.50 -15.32
C ILE A 190 2.75 9.33 -16.81
N LEU A 191 3.49 8.29 -17.20
CA LEU A 191 3.78 7.98 -18.60
C LEU A 191 2.48 7.72 -19.38
N SER A 192 1.52 7.02 -18.77
CA SER A 192 0.23 6.72 -19.38
C SER A 192 -0.64 7.98 -19.57
N MET A 193 -0.60 8.90 -18.60
CA MET A 193 -1.26 10.21 -18.74
C MET A 193 -0.57 11.12 -19.76
N LYS A 194 0.77 11.11 -19.82
CA LYS A 194 1.57 11.94 -20.75
C LYS A 194 1.49 11.44 -22.20
N TYR A 195 1.38 10.13 -22.40
CA TYR A 195 1.29 9.51 -23.72
C TYR A 195 -0.01 8.67 -23.84
N PRO A 196 -1.19 9.31 -23.98
CA PRO A 196 -2.47 8.61 -24.04
C PRO A 196 -2.57 7.57 -25.16
N GLN A 197 -1.86 7.77 -26.28
CA GLN A 197 -1.82 6.82 -27.39
C GLN A 197 -1.13 5.50 -27.00
N LYS A 198 -0.13 5.55 -26.10
CA LYS A 198 0.64 4.39 -25.64
C LYS A 198 0.06 3.73 -24.38
N HIS A 199 -1.07 4.20 -23.86
CA HIS A 199 -1.61 3.71 -22.58
C HIS A 199 -1.87 2.20 -22.56
N LYS A 200 -2.31 1.61 -23.69
CA LYS A 200 -2.53 0.15 -23.80
C LYS A 200 -1.24 -0.64 -23.66
N LEU A 201 -0.17 -0.19 -24.33
CA LEU A 201 1.15 -0.80 -24.24
C LEU A 201 1.68 -0.70 -22.81
N ILE A 202 1.61 0.49 -22.21
CA ILE A 202 2.03 0.73 -20.82
C ILE A 202 1.25 -0.17 -19.85
N SER A 203 -0.08 -0.29 -20.03
CA SER A 203 -0.91 -1.15 -19.16
C SER A 203 -0.54 -2.63 -19.28
N LYS A 204 -0.26 -3.11 -20.50
CA LYS A 204 0.24 -4.48 -20.71
C LYS A 204 1.58 -4.70 -20.00
N SER A 205 2.55 -3.81 -20.21
CA SER A 205 3.88 -3.92 -19.59
C SER A 205 3.80 -3.93 -18.07
N ILE A 206 3.01 -3.03 -17.47
CA ILE A 206 2.83 -3.01 -16.01
C ILE A 206 2.19 -4.32 -15.53
N PHE A 207 1.15 -4.80 -16.21
CA PHE A 207 0.50 -6.05 -15.81
C PHE A 207 1.47 -7.23 -15.83
N THR A 208 2.29 -7.33 -16.88
CA THR A 208 3.36 -8.35 -16.95
C THR A 208 4.37 -8.19 -15.81
N ILE A 209 4.86 -6.98 -15.55
CA ILE A 209 5.81 -6.71 -14.45
C ILE A 209 5.20 -7.06 -13.10
N LEU A 210 3.91 -6.76 -12.90
CA LEU A 210 3.19 -7.11 -11.67
C LEU A 210 3.10 -8.64 -11.51
N ILE A 211 2.74 -9.39 -12.55
CA ILE A 211 2.73 -10.87 -12.48
C ILE A 211 4.12 -11.41 -12.11
N ILE A 212 5.17 -10.93 -12.78
CA ILE A 212 6.55 -11.33 -12.47
C ILE A 212 6.90 -10.96 -11.01
N GLY A 213 6.51 -9.76 -10.57
CA GLY A 213 6.70 -9.30 -9.20
C GLY A 213 5.99 -10.18 -8.16
N ALA A 214 4.78 -10.67 -8.47
CA ALA A 214 4.08 -11.63 -7.60
C ALA A 214 4.78 -12.99 -7.54
N MET A 215 5.30 -13.48 -8.68
CA MET A 215 6.07 -14.74 -8.72
C MET A 215 7.36 -14.64 -7.92
N LEU A 216 8.09 -13.52 -8.06
CA LEU A 216 9.27 -13.22 -7.25
C LEU A 216 8.91 -13.12 -5.76
N ASN A 217 7.77 -12.50 -5.44
CA ASN A 217 7.30 -12.37 -4.08
C ASN A 217 7.00 -13.73 -3.43
N ALA A 218 6.38 -14.65 -4.16
CA ALA A 218 6.15 -16.02 -3.68
C ALA A 218 7.46 -16.80 -3.47
N SER A 219 8.52 -16.45 -4.21
CA SER A 219 9.82 -17.13 -4.20
C SER A 219 10.85 -16.49 -3.24
N ILE A 220 10.43 -15.54 -2.39
CA ILE A 220 11.35 -14.67 -1.66
C ILE A 220 12.26 -15.41 -0.67
N THR A 221 11.78 -16.49 -0.07
CA THR A 221 12.57 -17.31 0.86
C THR A 221 13.75 -17.98 0.14
N VAL A 222 13.49 -18.51 -1.07
CA VAL A 222 14.53 -19.13 -1.92
C VAL A 222 15.53 -18.07 -2.38
N ILE A 223 15.03 -16.92 -2.84
CA ILE A 223 15.88 -15.80 -3.29
C ILE A 223 16.79 -15.30 -2.15
N ARG A 224 16.25 -15.15 -0.93
CA ARG A 224 17.05 -14.75 0.24
C ARG A 224 18.09 -15.79 0.63
N HIS A 225 17.76 -17.08 0.57
CA HIS A 225 18.71 -18.15 0.86
C HIS A 225 19.92 -18.12 -0.08
N ILE A 226 19.69 -17.83 -1.37
CA ILE A 226 20.74 -17.70 -2.38
C ILE A 226 21.54 -16.41 -2.18
N LEU A 227 20.88 -15.27 -1.95
CA LEU A 227 21.54 -13.97 -1.82
C LEU A 227 22.34 -13.80 -0.51
N VAL A 228 21.89 -14.40 0.59
CA VAL A 228 22.54 -14.29 1.91
C VAL A 228 23.69 -15.30 2.06
N GLY A 229 23.89 -16.22 1.11
CA GLY A 229 25.05 -17.09 1.12
C GLY A 229 25.11 -18.04 2.32
N ASN A 230 23.96 -18.54 2.80
CA ASN A 230 23.94 -19.71 3.69
C ASN A 230 24.23 -21.00 2.88
N SER A 231 25.28 -20.97 2.06
CA SER A 231 25.82 -22.05 1.26
C SER A 231 26.99 -22.73 1.98
N ASN A 232 26.92 -22.90 3.30
CA ASN A 232 27.84 -23.78 4.03
C ASN A 232 27.51 -25.27 3.83
N ASN A 233 26.51 -25.59 3.00
CA ASN A 233 26.29 -26.93 2.49
C ASN A 233 26.75 -26.98 1.03
N GLU A 234 28.00 -27.42 0.82
CA GLU A 234 28.66 -27.62 -0.48
C GLU A 234 27.97 -28.65 -1.41
N ASN A 235 26.80 -29.17 -1.07
CA ASN A 235 26.18 -30.30 -1.78
C ASN A 235 24.83 -30.01 -2.46
N ASN A 236 24.40 -28.75 -2.56
CA ASN A 236 23.23 -28.44 -3.39
C ASN A 236 23.68 -27.79 -4.69
N PRO A 237 23.58 -28.49 -5.84
CA PRO A 237 23.86 -27.86 -7.13
C PRO A 237 22.95 -26.64 -7.24
N THR A 238 23.50 -25.55 -7.77
CA THR A 238 22.79 -24.32 -8.14
C THR A 238 21.38 -24.64 -8.59
N GLN A 239 20.40 -24.61 -7.67
CA GLN A 239 19.02 -24.90 -8.00
C GLN A 239 18.63 -23.78 -8.94
N GLU A 240 18.47 -24.11 -10.23
CA GLU A 240 17.90 -23.18 -11.19
C GLU A 240 16.59 -22.68 -10.58
N LEU A 241 16.55 -21.37 -10.34
CA LEU A 241 15.39 -20.77 -9.69
C LEU A 241 14.26 -20.72 -10.72
N VAL A 242 13.54 -21.83 -10.85
CA VAL A 242 12.37 -21.91 -11.71
C VAL A 242 11.23 -21.20 -10.96
N LEU A 243 11.16 -19.87 -11.15
CA LEU A 243 10.15 -18.97 -10.55
C LEU A 243 8.72 -19.52 -10.67
N TRP A 244 8.45 -20.23 -11.76
CA TRP A 244 7.18 -20.87 -12.03
C TRP A 244 6.85 -22.01 -11.07
N GLU A 245 7.83 -22.85 -10.75
CA GLU A 245 7.64 -23.95 -9.80
C GLU A 245 7.47 -23.41 -8.39
N ALA A 246 8.30 -22.45 -7.97
CA ALA A 246 8.14 -21.80 -6.67
C ALA A 246 6.76 -21.13 -6.54
N PHE A 247 6.28 -20.47 -7.59
CA PHE A 247 4.94 -19.90 -7.61
C PHE A 247 3.85 -20.98 -7.50
N LYS A 248 3.93 -22.08 -8.24
CA LYS A 248 2.99 -23.23 -8.12
C LYS A 248 3.00 -23.82 -6.71
N THR A 249 4.18 -24.06 -6.15
CA THR A 249 4.35 -24.62 -4.81
C THR A 249 3.69 -23.75 -3.74
N SER A 250 3.67 -22.42 -3.93
CA SER A 250 3.00 -21.50 -3.00
C SER A 250 1.48 -21.69 -2.88
N PHE A 251 0.83 -22.41 -3.81
CA PHE A 251 -0.60 -22.76 -3.74
C PHE A 251 -0.87 -24.09 -3.04
N ILE A 252 0.13 -24.95 -2.92
CA ILE A 252 0.00 -26.34 -2.45
C ILE A 252 0.92 -26.65 -1.27
N GLN A 253 1.50 -25.63 -0.65
CA GLN A 253 2.44 -25.79 0.45
C GLN A 253 1.72 -26.40 1.65
N LYS A 254 2.13 -27.63 2.03
CA LYS A 254 1.59 -28.35 3.19
C LYS A 254 2.43 -28.14 4.45
N ASP A 255 3.76 -28.12 4.27
CA ASP A 255 4.73 -27.96 5.35
C ASP A 255 4.92 -26.48 5.68
N ILE A 256 4.09 -26.02 6.62
CA ILE A 256 4.07 -24.64 7.10
C ILE A 256 4.59 -24.68 8.54
N THR A 257 5.86 -24.35 8.72
CA THR A 257 6.53 -24.30 10.03
C THR A 257 6.42 -22.91 10.67
N VAL A 258 6.33 -21.86 9.85
CA VAL A 258 6.11 -20.47 10.27
C VAL A 258 4.76 -20.02 9.70
N GLY A 259 3.84 -19.58 10.55
CA GLY A 259 2.49 -19.20 10.15
C GLY A 259 2.47 -18.15 9.02
N MET A 260 1.57 -18.31 8.05
CA MET A 260 1.38 -17.42 6.89
C MET A 260 0.52 -16.21 7.28
N ASP A 261 0.68 -15.07 6.61
CA ASP A 261 -0.05 -13.83 6.96
C ASP A 261 -1.58 -14.04 7.04
N LEU A 262 -2.17 -14.69 6.03
CA LEU A 262 -3.61 -15.02 6.06
C LEU A 262 -3.98 -16.05 7.13
N GLY A 263 -3.07 -16.98 7.43
CA GLY A 263 -3.29 -18.02 8.43
C GLY A 263 -3.29 -17.45 9.84
N ASN A 264 -2.36 -16.53 10.10
CA ASN A 264 -2.29 -15.75 11.34
C ASN A 264 -3.52 -14.88 11.50
N ALA A 265 -3.97 -14.22 10.42
CA ALA A 265 -5.20 -13.45 10.42
C ALA A 265 -6.42 -14.32 10.74
N ALA A 266 -6.50 -15.55 10.20
CA ALA A 266 -7.59 -16.48 10.52
C ALA A 266 -7.61 -16.86 12.01
N LYS A 267 -6.45 -17.20 12.58
CA LYS A 267 -6.30 -17.49 14.01
C LYS A 267 -6.64 -16.27 14.87
N GLY A 268 -6.20 -15.08 14.47
CA GLY A 268 -6.49 -13.82 15.15
C GLY A 268 -7.99 -13.47 15.13
N ILE A 269 -8.65 -13.61 13.98
CA ILE A 269 -10.11 -13.39 13.85
C ILE A 269 -10.86 -14.34 14.78
N ARG A 270 -10.44 -15.61 14.86
CA ARG A 270 -11.04 -16.58 15.76
C ARG A 270 -10.87 -16.17 17.23
N TYR A 271 -9.66 -15.78 17.62
CA TYR A 271 -9.38 -15.30 18.97
C TYR A 271 -10.27 -14.11 19.35
N LEU A 272 -10.39 -13.10 18.48
CA LEU A 272 -11.25 -11.93 18.73
C LEU A 272 -12.73 -12.31 18.81
N LYS A 273 -13.17 -13.28 17.99
CA LYS A 273 -14.54 -13.78 18.02
C LYS A 273 -14.86 -14.53 19.32
N GLU A 274 -13.94 -15.35 19.82
CA GLU A 274 -14.13 -16.10 21.07
C GLU A 274 -14.07 -15.19 22.30
N THR A 275 -13.20 -14.18 22.27
CA THR A 275 -13.03 -13.23 23.40
C THR A 275 -14.02 -12.07 23.36
N GLY A 276 -14.69 -11.83 22.23
CA GLY A 276 -15.58 -10.69 22.03
C GLY A 276 -14.85 -9.34 21.99
N GLN A 277 -13.52 -9.33 21.86
CA GLN A 277 -12.72 -8.11 21.89
C GLN A 277 -12.81 -7.35 20.57
N MET A 278 -13.13 -6.05 20.66
CA MET A 278 -13.15 -5.13 19.53
C MET A 278 -12.55 -3.79 19.96
N ASP A 279 -11.77 -3.17 19.06
CA ASP A 279 -11.11 -1.89 19.33
C ASP A 279 -11.86 -0.68 18.75
N TYR A 280 -12.93 -0.88 17.98
CA TYR A 280 -13.73 0.19 17.38
C TYR A 280 -12.94 1.25 16.60
N GLY A 281 -11.76 0.89 16.09
CA GLY A 281 -10.88 1.78 15.32
C GLY A 281 -9.85 2.55 16.17
N THR A 282 -9.76 2.32 17.48
CA THR A 282 -8.74 2.98 18.32
C THR A 282 -7.31 2.56 17.97
N SER A 283 -7.12 1.43 17.29
CA SER A 283 -5.82 1.04 16.73
C SER A 283 -5.21 2.08 15.79
N ILE A 284 -6.05 2.84 15.07
CA ILE A 284 -5.59 3.96 14.21
C ILE A 284 -4.99 5.09 15.07
N TRP A 285 -5.63 5.39 16.20
CA TRP A 285 -5.11 6.36 17.17
C TRP A 285 -3.81 5.88 17.82
N ASP A 286 -3.77 4.64 18.27
CA ASP A 286 -2.58 4.08 18.91
C ASP A 286 -1.39 4.06 17.94
N THR A 287 -1.67 3.79 16.66
CA THR A 287 -0.67 3.87 15.59
C THR A 287 -0.23 5.31 15.30
N PHE A 288 -1.15 6.27 15.37
CA PHE A 288 -0.80 7.70 15.29
C PHE A 288 0.17 8.09 16.40
N ILE A 289 -0.16 7.78 17.66
CA ILE A 289 0.71 8.05 18.81
C ILE A 289 2.07 7.35 18.62
N GLN A 290 2.07 6.10 18.17
CA GLN A 290 3.29 5.34 17.92
C GLN A 290 4.20 6.01 16.88
N ASN A 291 3.64 6.48 15.77
CA ASN A 291 4.41 6.95 14.62
C ASN A 291 4.80 8.43 14.70
N TYR A 292 4.00 9.26 15.36
CA TYR A 292 4.13 10.72 15.31
C TYR A 292 4.54 11.38 16.60
N ILE A 293 4.25 10.77 17.76
CA ILE A 293 4.69 11.30 19.05
C ILE A 293 6.05 10.69 19.39
N PRO A 294 7.16 11.47 19.36
CA PRO A 294 8.48 10.91 19.59
C PRO A 294 8.66 10.59 21.07
N ARG A 295 9.03 9.33 21.36
CA ARG A 295 9.41 8.88 22.72
C ARG A 295 10.48 9.79 23.35
N ARG A 296 11.42 10.28 22.54
CA ARG A 296 12.51 11.17 22.98
C ARG A 296 12.00 12.53 23.51
N LEU A 297 10.82 12.99 23.10
CA LEU A 297 10.26 14.27 23.54
C LEU A 297 9.37 14.14 24.79
N VAL A 298 8.54 13.09 24.84
CA VAL A 298 7.52 12.95 25.90
C VAL A 298 7.86 11.88 26.95
N GLY A 299 8.85 11.03 26.70
CA GLY A 299 9.13 9.83 27.52
C GLY A 299 8.31 8.61 27.09
N GLU A 300 8.74 7.41 27.49
CA GLU A 300 8.03 6.16 27.16
C GLU A 300 6.68 6.06 27.87
N GLU A 301 6.67 6.34 29.16
CA GLU A 301 5.48 6.23 30.00
C GLU A 301 4.36 7.15 29.52
N ALA A 302 4.66 8.43 29.27
CA ALA A 302 3.68 9.37 28.74
C ALA A 302 3.18 8.94 27.36
N LYS A 303 4.05 8.39 26.50
CA LYS A 303 3.67 7.91 25.17
C LYS A 303 2.73 6.70 25.24
N GLU A 304 3.01 5.72 26.09
CA GLU A 304 2.13 4.56 26.26
C GLU A 304 0.80 4.95 26.92
N ASN A 305 0.80 5.91 27.86
CA ASN A 305 -0.42 6.42 28.48
C ASN A 305 -1.34 7.19 27.51
N LEU A 306 -0.81 7.72 26.40
CA LEU A 306 -1.60 8.35 25.34
C LEU A 306 -2.30 7.34 24.42
N LYS A 307 -1.88 6.07 24.45
CA LYS A 307 -2.53 4.99 23.69
C LYS A 307 -3.71 4.45 24.47
N LEU A 308 -4.80 4.20 23.77
CA LEU A 308 -6.02 3.66 24.35
C LEU A 308 -5.88 2.16 24.64
N ASN A 309 -5.18 1.40 23.78
CA ASN A 309 -4.88 -0.02 23.97
C ASN A 309 -6.10 -0.87 24.39
N ILE A 310 -7.30 -0.55 23.88
CA ILE A 310 -8.58 -1.20 24.26
C ILE A 310 -8.51 -2.72 24.08
N VAL A 311 -7.84 -3.16 23.03
CA VAL A 311 -7.55 -4.57 22.76
C VAL A 311 -6.04 -4.77 22.86
N ASN A 312 -5.59 -5.40 23.95
CA ASN A 312 -4.19 -5.74 24.17
C ASN A 312 -3.84 -7.09 23.53
N ASP A 313 -3.85 -7.13 22.21
CA ASP A 313 -3.51 -8.31 21.40
C ASP A 313 -2.04 -8.37 21.01
N LYS A 314 -1.17 -7.48 21.51
CA LYS A 314 0.25 -7.43 21.14
C LYS A 314 0.95 -8.79 21.35
N SER A 315 0.74 -9.42 22.50
CA SER A 315 1.35 -10.72 22.82
C SER A 315 0.78 -11.84 21.94
N THR A 316 -0.53 -11.81 21.65
CA THR A 316 -1.20 -12.74 20.75
C THR A 316 -0.70 -12.59 19.31
N ILE A 317 -0.58 -11.36 18.81
CA ILE A 317 -0.03 -11.06 17.50
C ILE A 317 1.40 -11.58 17.41
N GLN A 318 2.27 -11.26 18.39
CA GLN A 318 3.65 -11.73 18.40
C GLN A 318 3.75 -13.27 18.39
N LYS A 319 2.91 -13.96 19.17
CA LYS A 319 2.85 -15.43 19.19
C LYS A 319 2.40 -16.00 17.85
N LEU A 320 1.39 -15.39 17.21
CA LEU A 320 0.85 -15.87 15.94
C LEU A 320 1.77 -15.58 14.77
N THR A 321 2.49 -14.45 14.77
CA THR A 321 3.35 -14.04 13.67
C THR A 321 4.80 -14.49 13.81
N TYR A 322 5.18 -15.02 14.98
CA TYR A 322 6.57 -15.37 15.32
C TYR A 322 7.55 -14.20 15.13
N ASN A 323 7.06 -12.95 15.12
CA ASN A 323 7.81 -11.75 14.71
C ASN A 323 8.43 -11.81 13.29
N ILE A 324 8.01 -12.77 12.46
CA ILE A 324 8.52 -12.98 11.10
C ILE A 324 7.46 -12.59 10.07
N THR A 325 6.21 -12.97 10.31
CA THR A 325 5.06 -12.68 9.45
C THR A 325 4.20 -11.57 10.04
N THR A 326 3.04 -11.30 9.44
CA THR A 326 2.19 -10.18 9.86
C THR A 326 0.73 -10.60 10.00
N MET A 327 -0.09 -9.69 10.55
CA MET A 327 -1.53 -9.76 10.41
C MET A 327 -1.94 -9.09 9.09
N THR A 328 -3.13 -9.39 8.59
CA THR A 328 -3.64 -8.77 7.36
C THR A 328 -4.66 -7.68 7.66
N GLY A 329 -4.98 -6.85 6.67
CA GLY A 329 -6.04 -5.84 6.83
C GLY A 329 -7.42 -6.43 7.12
N TYR A 330 -7.65 -7.70 6.78
CA TYR A 330 -8.89 -8.40 7.14
C TYR A 330 -8.98 -8.64 8.64
N TYR A 331 -7.86 -8.96 9.30
CA TYR A 331 -7.78 -9.01 10.75
C TYR A 331 -8.04 -7.62 11.35
N SER A 332 -7.39 -6.58 10.84
CA SER A 332 -7.58 -5.21 11.32
C SER A 332 -9.06 -4.77 11.23
N ALA A 333 -9.73 -5.04 10.12
CA ALA A 333 -11.15 -4.71 9.96
C ALA A 333 -12.04 -5.48 10.93
N PHE A 334 -11.77 -6.78 11.16
CA PHE A 334 -12.51 -7.57 12.13
C PHE A 334 -12.26 -7.10 13.57
N LYS A 335 -11.03 -6.69 13.89
CA LYS A 335 -10.69 -6.11 15.19
C LYS A 335 -11.48 -4.83 15.46
N CYS A 336 -11.70 -3.99 14.44
CA CYS A 336 -12.47 -2.76 14.63
C CYS A 336 -13.96 -3.03 14.84
N PHE A 337 -14.59 -3.82 13.96
CA PHE A 337 -16.07 -3.91 13.93
C PHE A 337 -16.60 -5.34 13.71
N SER A 338 -15.82 -6.37 14.05
CA SER A 338 -16.15 -7.77 13.79
C SER A 338 -16.56 -7.98 12.32
N TYR A 339 -17.65 -8.70 12.06
CA TYR A 339 -18.18 -8.92 10.71
C TYR A 339 -18.62 -7.63 10.01
N LEU A 340 -18.86 -6.53 10.72
CA LEU A 340 -19.14 -5.21 10.14
C LEU A 340 -17.86 -4.46 9.70
N GLY A 341 -16.68 -5.07 9.86
CA GLY A 341 -15.40 -4.53 9.41
C GLY A 341 -15.36 -4.17 7.92
N PHE A 342 -16.25 -4.74 7.10
CA PHE A 342 -16.37 -4.36 5.69
C PHE A 342 -16.74 -2.88 5.48
N PHE A 343 -17.38 -2.21 6.44
CA PHE A 343 -17.69 -0.78 6.33
C PHE A 343 -16.41 0.06 6.24
N LEU A 344 -15.37 -0.34 6.97
CA LEU A 344 -14.06 0.31 6.94
C LEU A 344 -13.47 0.28 5.52
N PHE A 345 -13.50 -0.89 4.88
CA PHE A 345 -13.06 -1.05 3.49
C PHE A 345 -13.93 -0.26 2.50
N GLY A 346 -15.24 -0.15 2.76
CA GLY A 346 -16.15 0.71 1.98
C GLY A 346 -15.76 2.18 2.05
N ILE A 347 -15.46 2.70 3.24
CA ILE A 347 -15.00 4.08 3.45
C ILE A 347 -13.65 4.31 2.75
N ILE A 348 -12.72 3.37 2.89
CA ILE A 348 -11.41 3.43 2.23
C ILE A 348 -11.59 3.46 0.71
N GLY A 349 -12.39 2.55 0.16
CA GLY A 349 -12.71 2.50 -1.26
C GLY A 349 -13.32 3.81 -1.76
N TYR A 350 -14.26 4.38 -1.00
CA TYR A 350 -14.87 5.68 -1.26
C TYR A 350 -13.83 6.79 -1.33
N LEU A 351 -12.88 6.84 -0.38
CA LEU A 351 -11.79 7.82 -0.37
C LEU A 351 -10.92 7.73 -1.63
N TYR A 352 -10.55 6.52 -2.05
CA TYR A 352 -9.82 6.33 -3.32
C TYR A 352 -10.62 6.80 -4.53
N GLY A 353 -11.90 6.45 -4.59
CA GLY A 353 -12.79 6.86 -5.70
C GLY A 353 -13.00 8.37 -5.74
N TYR A 354 -13.06 9.02 -4.57
CA TYR A 354 -13.22 10.46 -4.42
C TYR A 354 -12.04 11.22 -5.03
N PHE A 355 -10.80 10.80 -4.71
CA PHE A 355 -9.61 11.39 -5.29
C PHE A 355 -9.48 11.06 -6.77
N TRP A 356 -9.65 9.79 -7.16
CA TRP A 356 -9.59 9.33 -8.56
C TRP A 356 -10.46 10.17 -9.49
N ARG A 357 -11.71 10.44 -9.08
CA ARG A 357 -12.67 11.24 -9.85
C ARG A 357 -12.18 12.67 -10.13
N ARG A 358 -11.32 13.22 -9.27
CA ARG A 358 -10.91 14.63 -9.29
C ARG A 358 -9.49 14.85 -9.82
N ILE A 359 -8.71 13.80 -10.07
CA ILE A 359 -7.30 13.92 -10.48
C ILE A 359 -7.07 14.74 -11.76
N CYS A 360 -8.02 14.68 -12.72
CA CYS A 360 -7.90 15.45 -13.97
C CYS A 360 -8.09 16.97 -13.74
N LYS A 361 -8.79 17.36 -12.67
CA LYS A 361 -9.18 18.74 -12.42
C LYS A 361 -8.35 19.39 -11.30
N SER A 362 -8.06 18.66 -10.23
CA SER A 362 -7.29 19.14 -9.08
C SER A 362 -5.88 18.56 -9.02
N GLN A 363 -4.88 19.42 -8.96
CA GLN A 363 -3.49 19.01 -8.73
C GLN A 363 -3.30 18.39 -7.35
N ILE A 364 -4.02 18.89 -6.33
CA ILE A 364 -3.96 18.32 -4.98
C ILE A 364 -4.53 16.90 -4.99
N CYS A 365 -5.66 16.66 -5.65
CA CYS A 365 -6.21 15.31 -5.74
C CYS A 365 -5.28 14.36 -6.50
N LEU A 366 -4.63 14.83 -7.58
CA LEU A 366 -3.62 14.04 -8.28
C LEU A 366 -2.43 13.74 -7.37
N PHE A 367 -1.88 14.74 -6.67
CA PHE A 367 -0.80 14.58 -5.71
C PHE A 367 -1.14 13.54 -4.65
N ILE A 368 -2.28 13.70 -3.95
CA ILE A 368 -2.71 12.77 -2.91
C ILE A 368 -2.87 11.37 -3.49
N TYR A 369 -3.54 11.23 -4.63
CA TYR A 369 -3.76 9.92 -5.26
C TYR A 369 -2.45 9.20 -5.59
N LEU A 370 -1.47 9.91 -6.18
CA LEU A 370 -0.13 9.36 -6.44
C LEU A 370 0.56 8.92 -5.15
N SER A 371 0.43 9.69 -4.07
CA SER A 371 1.06 9.37 -2.79
C SER A 371 0.43 8.15 -2.09
N ILE A 372 -0.86 7.88 -2.30
CA ILE A 372 -1.58 6.81 -1.59
C ILE A 372 -1.81 5.53 -2.41
N ILE A 373 -1.82 5.56 -3.75
CA ILE A 373 -2.21 4.41 -4.59
C ILE A 373 -1.39 3.13 -4.32
N ALA A 374 -0.10 3.27 -4.00
CA ALA A 374 0.78 2.16 -3.67
C ALA A 374 0.48 1.53 -2.29
N THR A 375 -0.33 2.17 -1.45
CA THR A 375 -0.79 1.58 -0.18
C THR A 375 -1.90 0.58 -0.38
N VAL A 376 -2.57 0.54 -1.54
CA VAL A 376 -3.67 -0.42 -1.77
C VAL A 376 -3.24 -1.85 -1.46
N PRO A 377 -2.16 -2.42 -2.05
CA PRO A 377 -1.70 -3.76 -1.67
C PRO A 377 -1.42 -3.93 -0.16
N LEU A 378 -0.78 -2.92 0.46
CA LEU A 378 -0.39 -2.94 1.87
C LEU A 378 -1.60 -2.95 2.82
N ILE A 379 -2.69 -2.29 2.43
CA ILE A 379 -3.95 -2.30 3.19
C ILE A 379 -4.48 -3.73 3.32
N PHE A 380 -4.43 -4.52 2.25
CA PHE A 380 -4.93 -5.89 2.28
C PHE A 380 -3.94 -6.87 2.91
N THR A 381 -2.62 -6.69 2.71
CA THR A 381 -1.61 -7.63 3.20
C THR A 381 -1.14 -7.38 4.63
N HIS A 382 -1.17 -6.13 5.11
CA HIS A 382 -0.62 -5.78 6.43
C HIS A 382 -1.64 -5.08 7.34
N GLY A 383 -2.36 -4.09 6.83
CA GLY A 383 -3.28 -3.34 7.69
C GLY A 383 -3.73 -2.00 7.11
N VAL A 384 -4.89 -1.53 7.56
CA VAL A 384 -5.48 -0.25 7.14
C VAL A 384 -4.63 0.96 7.56
N ASP A 385 -3.79 0.81 8.59
CA ASP A 385 -2.97 1.87 9.16
C ASP A 385 -1.97 2.46 8.18
N TYR A 386 -1.56 1.70 7.16
CA TYR A 386 -0.68 2.19 6.10
C TYR A 386 -1.28 3.36 5.32
N LEU A 387 -2.60 3.35 5.10
CA LEU A 387 -3.29 4.47 4.47
C LEU A 387 -3.41 5.65 5.42
N TYR A 388 -3.87 5.39 6.64
CA TYR A 388 -4.11 6.44 7.64
C TYR A 388 -2.83 7.18 7.99
N THR A 389 -1.74 6.46 8.22
CA THR A 389 -0.41 7.06 8.45
C THR A 389 -0.03 7.98 7.29
N ARG A 390 -0.19 7.55 6.03
CA ARG A 390 0.12 8.43 4.89
C ARG A 390 -0.79 9.66 4.82
N LEU A 391 -2.10 9.50 5.03
CA LEU A 391 -3.03 10.63 4.99
C LEU A 391 -2.77 11.61 6.12
N ILE A 392 -2.55 11.12 7.34
CA ILE A 392 -2.21 11.94 8.50
C ILE A 392 -0.93 12.73 8.23
N PHE A 393 0.12 12.09 7.70
CA PHE A 393 1.34 12.80 7.32
C PHE A 393 1.06 13.91 6.30
N ILE A 394 0.25 13.62 5.27
CA ILE A 394 -0.12 14.61 4.26
C ILE A 394 -0.87 15.78 4.90
N PHE A 395 -1.85 15.53 5.77
CA PHE A 395 -2.71 16.59 6.31
C PHE A 395 -2.09 17.37 7.48
N LEU A 396 -1.27 16.74 8.33
CA LEU A 396 -0.62 17.40 9.46
C LEU A 396 0.71 18.05 9.11
N ILE A 397 1.47 17.49 8.15
CA ILE A 397 2.82 17.96 7.83
C ILE A 397 2.85 18.63 6.46
N ILE A 398 2.47 17.92 5.41
CA ILE A 398 2.64 18.43 4.03
C ILE A 398 1.69 19.57 3.71
N TYR A 399 0.42 19.46 4.10
CA TYR A 399 -0.62 20.43 3.78
C TYR A 399 -0.36 21.79 4.44
N PRO A 400 -0.04 21.90 5.74
CA PRO A 400 0.29 23.19 6.37
C PRO A 400 1.53 23.83 5.75
N LEU A 401 2.60 23.05 5.54
CA LEU A 401 3.84 23.54 4.92
C LEU A 401 3.62 24.04 3.48
N SER A 402 2.66 23.46 2.75
CA SER A 402 2.35 23.84 1.38
C SER A 402 1.14 24.77 1.23
N TYR A 403 0.48 25.17 2.34
CA TYR A 403 -0.80 25.89 2.30
C TYR A 403 -0.72 27.20 1.50
N TYR A 404 0.33 27.99 1.72
CA TYR A 404 0.55 29.25 0.99
C TYR A 404 0.67 29.08 -0.54
N SER A 405 1.06 27.89 -0.99
CA SER A 405 1.17 27.57 -2.41
C SER A 405 -0.15 27.11 -3.06
N ILE A 406 -1.20 26.88 -2.28
CA ILE A 406 -2.48 26.37 -2.78
C ILE A 406 -3.37 27.54 -3.24
N GLU A 407 -3.84 27.46 -4.48
CA GLU A 407 -4.72 28.45 -5.11
C GLU A 407 -6.01 27.80 -5.59
N ARG A 408 -7.16 28.45 -5.34
CA ARG A 408 -8.45 28.05 -5.92
C ARG A 408 -8.60 28.66 -7.32
N LYS A 409 -8.84 27.81 -8.33
CA LYS A 409 -9.06 28.21 -9.73
C LYS A 409 -10.45 27.81 -10.20
N LYS A 410 -11.13 28.70 -10.94
CA LYS A 410 -12.41 28.40 -11.60
C LYS A 410 -12.21 27.40 -12.75
N ILE A 411 -13.16 26.50 -12.94
CA ILE A 411 -13.21 25.59 -14.08
C ILE A 411 -13.53 26.41 -15.34
N LYS A 412 -12.64 26.39 -16.34
CA LYS A 412 -13.01 26.85 -17.69
C LYS A 412 -13.79 25.73 -18.40
N ALA A 413 -14.95 26.08 -18.97
CA ALA A 413 -15.94 25.16 -19.55
C ALA A 413 -15.41 24.24 -20.68
N SER A 414 -14.20 24.47 -21.21
CA SER A 414 -13.66 23.74 -22.36
C SER A 414 -12.87 22.46 -22.03
N THR A 415 -12.69 22.10 -20.77
CA THR A 415 -11.91 20.88 -20.43
C THR A 415 -12.78 19.63 -20.41
N LYS A 416 -13.26 19.22 -21.61
CA LYS A 416 -13.66 17.83 -21.85
C LYS A 416 -12.42 16.95 -21.66
N PHE A 417 -12.33 16.26 -20.52
CA PHE A 417 -11.36 15.19 -20.34
C PHE A 417 -12.08 13.88 -20.06
N ILE A 418 -11.85 12.95 -20.97
CA ILE A 418 -12.33 11.57 -20.96
C ILE A 418 -11.49 10.79 -19.93
N VAL A 419 -12.08 10.54 -18.77
CA VAL A 419 -11.72 9.40 -17.91
C VAL A 419 -12.53 8.20 -18.38
#